data_AF-A0A7D3X437-F1
#
_entry.id   AF-A0A7D3X437-F1
#
_cell.length_a   1.000
_cell.length_b   1.000
_cell.length_c   1.000
_cell.angle_alpha   90.00
_cell.angle_beta   90.00
_cell.angle_gamma   90.00
#
_symmetry.space_group_name_H-M   'P 1'
#
loop_
_entity.id
_entity.type
_entity.pdbx_description
1 polymer ?
#
loop_
_entity_poly.entity_id
_entity_poly.type
_entity_poly.pdbx_seq_one_letter_code
_entity_poly.pdbx_strand_id
1 'polypeptide(L)'
;MRPELERLLRIEQQLHSPAAEWQLQLLLDADLQADAEAQQRLYAGLRAAGRHQLRRELAALHTRLYGPPLGAWPHRIAAWLRGALGLN
;
A
#
# COMPACT_ATOMS: atom_id res chain seq x y z
N MET A 1 7.57 9.96 29.91
CA MET A 1 7.08 9.79 28.53
C MET A 1 5.67 10.38 28.46
N ARG A 2 5.16 10.71 27.26
CA ARG A 2 3.80 11.29 27.12
C ARG A 2 2.77 10.16 27.31
N PRO A 3 1.81 10.26 28.25
CA PRO A 3 0.90 9.16 28.57
C PRO A 3 0.06 8.69 27.37
N GLU A 4 -0.23 9.60 26.43
CA GLU A 4 -0.97 9.28 25.21
C GLU A 4 -0.17 8.35 24.28
N LEU A 5 1.15 8.49 24.23
CA LEU A 5 2.01 7.62 23.41
C LEU A 5 2.13 6.21 24.01
N GLU A 6 2.17 6.10 25.33
CA GLU A 6 2.19 4.82 26.03
C GLU A 6 0.89 4.04 25.78
N ARG A 7 -0.26 4.73 25.80
CA ARG A 7 -1.55 4.15 25.42
C ARG A 7 -1.54 3.62 23.99
N LEU A 8 -1.06 4.42 23.03
CA LEU A 8 -0.97 4.00 21.62
C LEU A 8 -0.08 2.78 21.42
N LEU A 9 1.10 2.73 22.07
CA LEU A 9 2.01 1.59 22.01
C LEU A 9 1.39 0.32 22.62
N ARG A 10 0.64 0.46 23.71
CA ARG A 10 -0.07 -0.67 24.33
C ARG A 10 -1.12 -1.22 23.39
N ILE A 11 -1.92 -0.36 22.74
CA ILE A 11 -2.93 -0.80 21.77
C ILE A 11 -2.24 -1.50 20.60
N GLU A 12 -1.15 -0.96 20.08
CA GLU A 12 -0.38 -1.56 18.99
C GLU A 12 0.13 -2.97 19.35
N GLN A 13 0.68 -3.16 20.55
CA GLN A 13 1.13 -4.47 21.03
C GLN A 13 -0.03 -5.47 21.06
N GLN A 14 -1.20 -5.06 21.57
CA GLN A 14 -2.38 -5.92 21.68
C GLN A 14 -3.03 -6.20 20.33
N LEU A 15 -2.91 -5.30 19.35
CA LEU A 15 -3.33 -5.56 17.97
C LEU A 15 -2.42 -6.57 17.26
N HIS A 16 -1.15 -6.65 17.63
CA HIS A 16 -0.21 -7.61 17.05
C HIS A 16 -0.30 -8.99 17.71
N SER A 17 -0.39 -9.03 19.03
CA SER A 17 -0.46 -10.26 19.83
C SER A 17 -1.42 -10.07 21.00
N PRO A 18 -2.73 -10.29 20.81
CA PRO A 18 -3.72 -10.03 21.83
C PRO A 18 -3.58 -11.00 23.01
N ALA A 19 -3.53 -10.45 24.22
CA ALA A 19 -3.70 -11.21 25.45
C ALA A 19 -5.17 -11.62 25.65
N ALA A 20 -5.44 -12.65 26.45
CA ALA A 20 -6.81 -13.11 26.69
C ALA A 20 -7.68 -12.02 27.36
N GLU A 21 -7.10 -11.20 28.23
CA GLU A 21 -7.80 -10.13 28.95
C GLU A 21 -8.13 -8.93 28.05
N TRP A 22 -7.52 -8.84 26.86
CA TRP A 22 -7.68 -7.71 25.96
C TRP A 22 -9.11 -7.56 25.46
N GLN A 23 -9.76 -8.67 25.10
CA GLN A 23 -11.14 -8.65 24.62
C GLN A 23 -12.11 -8.16 25.70
N LEU A 24 -11.87 -8.52 26.96
CA LEU A 24 -12.66 -8.03 28.08
C LEU A 24 -12.46 -6.52 28.29
N GLN A 25 -11.22 -6.01 28.15
CA GLN A 25 -10.94 -4.58 28.24
C GLN A 25 -11.68 -3.78 27.15
N LEU A 26 -11.68 -4.26 25.90
CA LEU A 26 -12.40 -3.62 24.80
C LEU A 26 -13.92 -3.56 25.03
N LEU A 27 -14.50 -4.59 25.66
CA LEU A 27 -15.93 -4.62 25.97
C LEU A 27 -16.31 -3.66 27.11
N LEU A 28 -15.38 -3.38 28.02
CA LEU A 28 -15.61 -2.56 29.20
C LEU A 28 -15.25 -1.08 28.99
N ASP A 29 -14.39 -0.79 28.00
CA ASP A 29 -13.89 0.55 27.71
C ASP A 29 -14.15 0.91 26.24
N ALA A 30 -15.22 1.69 26.03
CA ALA A 30 -15.65 2.12 24.69
C ALA A 30 -14.65 3.07 24.01
N ASP A 31 -13.92 3.88 24.77
CA ASP A 31 -12.90 4.77 24.22
C ASP A 31 -11.69 3.96 23.74
N LEU A 32 -11.29 2.96 24.52
CA LEU A 32 -10.24 2.01 24.12
C LEU A 32 -10.63 1.24 22.86
N GLN A 33 -11.89 0.82 22.76
CA GLN A 33 -12.41 0.18 21.55
C GLN A 33 -12.32 1.10 20.33
N ALA A 34 -12.78 2.35 20.48
CA ALA A 34 -12.72 3.34 19.39
C ALA A 34 -11.28 3.60 18.93
N ASP A 35 -10.33 3.72 19.87
CA ASP A 35 -8.91 3.91 19.56
C ASP A 35 -8.33 2.70 18.82
N ALA A 36 -8.64 1.49 19.28
CA ALA A 36 -8.17 0.26 18.64
C ALA A 36 -8.71 0.12 17.21
N GLU A 37 -9.99 0.42 16.98
CA GLU A 37 -10.59 0.45 15.65
C GLU A 37 -9.95 1.51 14.76
N ALA A 38 -9.70 2.71 15.29
CA ALA A 38 -9.04 3.78 14.55
C ALA A 38 -7.63 3.37 14.11
N GLN A 39 -6.83 2.79 15.03
CA GLN A 39 -5.50 2.27 14.70
C GLN A 39 -5.56 1.17 13.64
N GLN A 40 -6.49 0.21 13.74
CA GLN A 40 -6.65 -0.84 12.74
C GLN A 40 -6.93 -0.27 11.34
N ARG A 41 -7.83 0.73 11.24
CA ARG A 41 -8.16 1.39 9.96
C ARG A 41 -6.96 2.14 9.39
N LEU A 42 -6.20 2.85 10.23
CA LEU A 42 -4.99 3.56 9.82
C LEU A 42 -3.93 2.58 9.29
N TYR A 43 -3.64 1.50 10.01
CA TYR A 43 -2.70 0.49 9.53
C TYR A 43 -3.17 -0.20 8.25
N ALA A 44 -4.47 -0.47 8.10
CA ALA A 44 -5.01 -1.01 6.86
C ALA A 44 -4.79 -0.05 5.68
N GLY A 45 -5.06 1.26 5.88
CA GLY A 45 -4.80 2.29 4.89
C GLY A 45 -3.32 2.40 4.50
N LEU A 46 -2.43 2.43 5.49
CA LEU A 46 -0.98 2.46 5.27
C LEU A 46 -0.50 1.23 4.49
N ARG A 47 -0.96 0.03 4.86
CA ARG A 47 -0.62 -1.20 4.12
C ARG A 47 -1.12 -1.15 2.68
N ALA A 48 -2.32 -0.63 2.44
CA ALA A 48 -2.85 -0.49 1.08
C ALA A 48 -2.02 0.51 0.26
N ALA A 49 -1.76 1.70 0.78
CA ALA A 49 -0.95 2.72 0.13
C ALA A 49 0.47 2.21 -0.18
N GLY A 50 1.11 1.56 0.79
CA GLY A 50 2.43 0.94 0.61
C GLY A 50 2.43 -0.12 -0.50
N ARG A 51 1.42 -0.99 -0.55
CA ARG A 51 1.29 -1.97 -1.66
C ARG A 51 1.14 -1.28 -3.01
N HIS A 52 0.34 -0.22 -3.10
CA HIS A 52 0.19 0.54 -4.34
C HIS A 52 1.51 1.20 -4.77
N GLN A 53 2.24 1.79 -3.84
CA GLN A 53 3.55 2.38 -4.10
C GLN A 53 4.56 1.33 -4.59
N LEU A 54 4.71 0.23 -3.87
CA LEU A 54 5.63 -0.86 -4.24
C LEU A 54 5.31 -1.42 -5.63
N ARG A 55 4.02 -1.58 -5.97
CA ARG A 55 3.63 -2.02 -7.32
C ARG A 55 4.04 -1.04 -8.40
N ARG A 56 3.93 0.27 -8.15
CA ARG A 56 4.36 1.31 -9.09
C ARG A 56 5.87 1.29 -9.29
N GLU A 57 6.62 1.19 -8.20
CA GLU A 57 8.08 1.12 -8.23
C GLU A 57 8.58 -0.12 -8.96
N LEU A 58 7.99 -1.28 -8.67
CA LEU A 58 8.29 -2.53 -9.37
C LEU A 58 7.98 -2.45 -10.87
N ALA A 59 6.84 -1.84 -11.24
CA ALA A 59 6.51 -1.64 -12.65
C ALA A 59 7.54 -0.73 -13.36
N ALA A 60 7.94 0.37 -12.72
CA ALA A 60 8.95 1.29 -13.25
C ALA A 60 10.32 0.60 -13.42
N LEU A 61 10.74 -0.20 -12.43
CA LEU A 61 11.96 -1.00 -12.51
C LEU A 61 11.87 -2.02 -13.65
N HIS A 62 10.75 -2.73 -13.77
CA HIS A 62 10.56 -3.71 -14.83
C HIS A 62 10.61 -3.06 -16.22
N THR A 63 9.97 -1.92 -16.42
CA THR A 63 10.06 -1.15 -17.67
C THR A 63 11.48 -0.66 -17.95
N ARG A 64 12.24 -0.25 -16.94
CA ARG A 64 13.64 0.18 -17.13
C ARG A 64 14.56 -0.97 -17.51
N LEU A 65 14.34 -2.16 -16.96
CA LEU A 65 15.20 -3.32 -17.17
C LEU A 65 14.84 -4.12 -18.43
N TYR A 66 13.55 -4.24 -18.73
CA TYR A 66 13.02 -5.14 -19.77
C TYR A 66 12.15 -4.43 -20.79
N GLY A 67 11.87 -3.13 -20.60
CA GLY A 67 11.09 -2.36 -21.56
C GLY A 67 11.85 -2.16 -22.87
N PRO A 68 11.12 -2.01 -23.99
CA PRO A 68 11.75 -1.63 -25.25
C PRO A 68 12.51 -0.29 -25.07
N PRO A 69 13.65 -0.09 -25.76
CA PRO A 69 14.41 1.14 -25.61
C PRO A 69 13.50 2.34 -25.87
N LEU A 70 13.62 3.38 -25.04
CA LEU A 70 12.74 4.57 -24.99
C LEU A 70 12.58 5.31 -26.34
N GLY A 71 13.38 4.97 -27.37
CA GLY A 71 13.27 5.47 -28.75
C GLY A 71 12.55 4.57 -29.76
N ALA A 72 12.13 3.35 -29.40
CA ALA A 72 11.51 2.40 -30.35
C ALA A 72 10.00 2.58 -30.53
N TRP A 73 9.35 3.36 -29.65
CA TRP A 73 7.90 3.57 -29.68
C TRP A 73 7.39 4.36 -30.90
N PRO A 74 8.00 5.51 -31.30
CA PRO A 74 7.55 6.23 -32.48
C PRO A 74 7.79 5.42 -33.77
N HIS A 75 8.88 4.65 -33.85
CA HIS A 75 9.15 3.82 -35.03
C HIS A 75 8.17 2.65 -35.19
N ARG A 76 7.70 2.05 -34.09
CA ARG A 76 6.70 0.97 -34.15
C ARG A 76 5.32 1.47 -34.56
N ILE A 77 4.89 2.64 -34.09
CA ILE A 77 3.61 3.25 -34.52
C ILE A 77 3.71 3.68 -35.99
N ALA A 78 4.82 4.30 -36.40
CA ALA A 78 5.04 4.70 -37.78
C ALA A 78 5.15 3.49 -38.73
N ALA A 79 5.71 2.36 -38.30
CA ALA A 79 5.75 1.12 -39.07
C ALA A 79 4.36 0.48 -39.18
N TRP A 80 3.58 0.48 -38.10
CA TRP A 80 2.21 -0.03 -38.10
C TRP A 80 1.28 0.80 -39.00
N LEU A 81 1.37 2.13 -38.95
CA LEU A 81 0.62 3.03 -39.82
C LEU A 81 1.03 2.88 -41.29
N ARG A 82 2.32 2.69 -41.60
CA ARG A 82 2.78 2.41 -42.98
C ARG A 82 2.28 1.06 -43.50
N GLY A 83 2.31 0.03 -42.66
CA GLY A 83 1.75 -1.29 -43.00
C GLY A 83 0.24 -1.27 -43.20
N ALA A 84 -0.50 -0.47 -42.41
CA ALA A 84 -1.95 -0.33 -42.54
C ALA A 84 -2.38 0.51 -43.77
N LEU A 85 -1.54 1.44 -44.22
CA LEU A 85 -1.80 2.30 -45.38
C LEU A 85 -1.22 1.76 -46.70
N GLY A 86 -0.56 0.59 -46.68
CA GLY A 86 -0.05 -0.07 -47.89
C GLY A 86 1.05 0.69 -48.63
N LEU A 87 1.74 1.62 -47.97
CA LEU A 87 2.86 2.36 -48.54
C LEU A 87 4.16 1.60 -48.26
N ASN A 88 4.62 0.84 -49.25
CA ASN A 88 6.01 0.35 -49.35
C ASN A 88 6.97 1.50 -49.65
#